data_AF-M1MUS2-F1
#
_entry.id   AF-M1MUS2-F1
#
_cell.length_a   1.000
_cell.length_b   1.000
_cell.length_c   1.000
_cell.angle_alpha   90.00
_cell.angle_beta   90.00
_cell.angle_gamma   90.00
#
_symmetry.space_group_name_H-M   'P 1'
#
loop_
_entity.id
_entity.type
_entity.pdbx_description
1 polymer ?
#
loop_
_entity_poly.entity_id
_entity_poly.type
_entity_poly.pdbx_seq_one_letter_code
_entity_poly.pdbx_strand_id
1 'polypeptide(L)'
;MIAHAYYDFFAERKAAEEQMIKMAKAMGVENPTSGKDFIRALDELVGCKDLRISDAGINEEELTKYTKRIHEVLGGDITADPLLLTDEDYLEIYKKSYL
;
A
#
# COMPACT_ATOMS: atom_id res chain seq x y z
N MET A 1 1.84 3.28 -8.29
CA MET A 1 1.00 2.12 -8.60
C MET A 1 0.27 1.71 -7.36
N ILE A 2 0.84 0.86 -6.48
CA ILE A 2 0.09 0.37 -5.29
C ILE A 2 0.50 1.01 -3.96
N ALA A 3 1.64 1.69 -3.89
CA ALA A 3 2.21 2.15 -2.62
C ALA A 3 1.23 2.99 -1.79
N HIS A 4 0.54 3.95 -2.42
CA HIS A 4 -0.50 4.74 -1.74
C HIS A 4 -1.56 3.81 -1.14
N ALA A 5 -2.29 3.05 -1.96
CA ALA A 5 -3.40 2.23 -1.48
C ALA A 5 -2.96 1.16 -0.46
N TYR A 6 -1.77 0.58 -0.65
CA TYR A 6 -1.21 -0.42 0.25
C TYR A 6 -0.88 0.17 1.62
N TYR A 7 -0.13 1.27 1.69
CA TYR A 7 0.16 1.89 2.97
C TYR A 7 -1.07 2.55 3.60
N ASP A 8 -1.96 3.11 2.78
CA ASP A 8 -3.18 3.74 3.25
C ASP A 8 -4.13 2.72 3.90
N PHE A 9 -4.16 1.49 3.39
CA PHE A 9 -4.90 0.38 4.00
C PHE A 9 -4.49 0.13 5.46
N PHE A 10 -3.20 0.18 5.77
CA PHE A 10 -2.69 0.07 7.15
C PHE A 10 -2.95 1.33 7.96
N ALA A 11 -2.79 2.52 7.37
CA ALA A 11 -3.07 3.80 8.02
C ALA A 11 -4.53 3.91 8.48
N GLU A 12 -5.49 3.51 7.64
CA GLU A 12 -6.92 3.47 7.98
C GLU A 12 -7.22 2.61 9.19
N ARG A 13 -6.46 1.52 9.36
CA ARG A 13 -6.59 0.55 10.45
C ARG A 13 -5.67 0.88 11.64
N LYS A 14 -4.89 1.97 11.55
CA LYS A 14 -3.85 2.35 12.52
C LYS A 14 -2.83 1.22 12.79
N ALA A 15 -2.60 0.37 11.79
CA ALA A 15 -1.60 -0.68 11.88
C ALA A 15 -0.22 -0.07 11.66
N ALA A 16 0.68 -0.25 12.63
CA ALA A 16 1.99 0.40 12.69
C ALA A 16 1.96 1.94 12.76
N GLU A 17 0.92 2.53 13.37
CA GLU A 17 0.70 3.98 13.50
C GLU A 17 1.97 4.75 13.91
N GLU A 18 2.64 4.33 14.98
CA GLU A 18 3.85 4.99 15.48
C GLU A 18 5.00 4.96 14.46
N GLN A 19 5.14 3.87 13.69
CA GLN A 19 6.19 3.75 12.69
C GLN A 19 5.87 4.60 11.45
N MET A 20 4.60 4.68 11.07
CA MET A 20 4.16 5.55 9.99
C MET A 20 4.34 7.03 10.35
N ILE A 21 4.06 7.43 11.61
CA ILE A 21 4.36 8.78 12.11
C ILE A 21 5.87 9.09 12.02
N LYS A 22 6.74 8.13 12.39
CA LYS A 22 8.19 8.28 12.24
C LYS A 22 8.60 8.42 10.77
N MET A 23 7.97 7.66 9.87
CA MET A 23 8.23 7.75 8.45
C MET A 23 7.81 9.11 7.87
N ALA A 24 6.64 9.62 8.24
CA ALA A 24 6.19 10.97 7.87
C ALA A 24 7.23 12.03 8.29
N LYS A 25 7.74 11.93 9.52
CA LYS A 25 8.79 12.82 10.02
C LYS A 25 10.09 12.70 9.22
N ALA A 26 10.51 11.48 8.91
CA ALA A 26 11.71 11.23 8.10
C ALA A 26 11.57 11.76 6.66
N MET A 27 10.35 11.82 6.14
CA MET A 27 10.01 12.40 4.84
C MET A 27 9.85 13.93 4.85
N GLY A 28 10.05 14.59 6.00
CA GLY A 28 10.05 16.05 6.10
C GLY A 28 8.77 16.66 6.64
N VAL A 29 7.80 15.86 7.11
CA VAL A 29 6.63 16.40 7.82
C VAL A 29 7.07 16.90 9.20
N GLU A 30 6.88 18.19 9.49
CA GLU A 30 7.41 18.84 10.70
C GLU A 30 6.80 18.28 11.99
N ASN A 31 5.47 18.15 12.04
CA ASN A 31 4.72 17.71 13.21
C ASN A 31 3.66 16.66 12.83
N PRO A 32 4.06 15.43 12.44
CA PRO A 32 3.10 14.39 12.10
C PRO A 32 2.37 13.91 13.35
N THR A 33 1.07 13.73 13.20
CA THR A 33 0.11 13.33 14.23
C THR A 33 -0.57 12.01 13.91
N SER A 34 -0.48 11.53 12.66
CA SER A 34 -1.07 10.26 12.25
C SER A 34 -0.32 9.55 11.13
N GLY A 35 -0.56 8.25 10.95
CA GLY A 35 -0.06 7.48 9.81
C GLY A 35 -0.52 8.05 8.45
N LYS A 36 -1.67 8.73 8.40
CA LYS A 36 -2.14 9.43 7.18
C LYS A 36 -1.20 10.58 6.78
N ASP A 37 -0.40 11.12 7.69
CA ASP A 37 0.60 12.14 7.36
C ASP A 37 1.75 11.57 6.53
N PHE A 38 2.08 10.29 6.73
CA PHE A 38 3.01 9.58 5.86
C PHE A 38 2.41 9.36 4.47
N ILE A 39 1.13 9.03 4.37
CA ILE A 39 0.46 8.86 3.07
C ILE A 39 0.46 10.18 2.29
N ARG A 40 0.17 11.30 2.95
CA ARG A 40 0.28 12.64 2.32
C ARG A 40 1.69 12.93 1.83
N ALA A 41 2.72 12.64 2.64
CA ALA A 41 4.11 12.81 2.23
C ALA A 41 4.51 11.88 1.06
N LEU A 42 3.95 10.66 1.02
CA LEU A 42 4.16 9.70 -0.06
C LEU A 42 3.54 10.19 -1.38
N ASP A 43 2.38 10.85 -1.34
CA ASP A 43 1.74 11.44 -2.52
C ASP A 43 2.51 12.64 -3.09
N GLU A 44 3.23 13.35 -2.23
CA GLU A 44 4.10 14.46 -2.63
C GLU A 44 5.47 13.97 -3.15
N LEU A 45 5.81 12.70 -2.91
CA LEU A 45 7.03 12.11 -3.43
C LEU A 45 6.94 12.00 -4.95
N VAL A 46 7.81 12.74 -5.63
CA VAL A 46 7.84 12.88 -7.10
C VAL A 46 7.82 11.51 -7.78
N GLY A 47 6.86 11.32 -8.68
CA GLY A 47 6.76 10.13 -9.53
C GLY A 47 5.97 8.97 -8.94
N CYS A 48 5.45 9.05 -7.70
CA CYS A 48 4.67 7.96 -7.11
C CYS A 48 3.15 8.10 -7.30
N LYS A 49 2.64 9.33 -7.29
CA LYS A 49 1.20 9.63 -7.23
C LYS A 49 0.39 9.22 -8.47
N ASP A 50 0.96 9.42 -9.66
CA ASP A 50 0.21 9.25 -10.92
C ASP A 50 0.38 7.86 -11.55
N LEU A 51 1.17 6.98 -10.92
CA LEU A 51 1.42 5.63 -11.43
C LEU A 51 0.21 4.72 -11.17
N ARG A 52 -0.38 4.11 -12.19
CA ARG A 52 -1.54 3.21 -12.09
C ARG A 52 -1.22 1.80 -12.59
N ILE A 53 -1.93 0.79 -12.10
CA ILE A 53 -1.66 -0.60 -12.51
C ILE A 53 -1.92 -0.78 -14.01
N SER A 54 -2.94 -0.12 -14.53
CA SER A 54 -3.28 -0.14 -15.96
C SER A 54 -2.16 0.43 -16.86
N ASP A 55 -1.35 1.38 -16.38
CA ASP A 55 -0.23 1.94 -17.15
C ASP A 55 0.88 0.91 -17.43
N ALA A 56 0.93 -0.17 -16.64
CA ALA A 56 1.86 -1.28 -16.82
C ALA A 56 1.37 -2.37 -17.78
N GLY A 57 0.20 -2.19 -18.42
CA GLY A 57 -0.40 -3.17 -19.34
C GLY A 57 -1.03 -4.38 -18.66
N ILE A 58 -1.32 -4.28 -17.35
CA ILE A 58 -2.00 -5.31 -16.57
C ILE A 58 -3.51 -5.12 -16.71
N ASN A 59 -4.24 -6.18 -17.08
CA ASN A 59 -5.69 -6.14 -17.16
C ASN A 59 -6.34 -6.36 -15.78
N GLU A 60 -7.50 -5.76 -15.55
CA GLU A 60 -8.23 -5.86 -14.27
C GLU A 60 -8.57 -7.31 -13.90
N GLU A 61 -8.89 -8.15 -14.88
CA GLU A 61 -9.17 -9.58 -14.68
C GLU A 61 -7.95 -10.37 -14.16
N GLU A 62 -6.74 -9.86 -14.34
CA GLU A 62 -5.51 -10.49 -13.86
C GLU A 62 -5.27 -10.25 -12.37
N LEU A 63 -5.89 -9.24 -11.77
CA LEU A 63 -5.66 -8.87 -10.36
C LEU A 63 -5.95 -10.04 -9.41
N THR A 64 -7.03 -10.79 -9.65
CA THR A 64 -7.41 -11.98 -8.85
C THR A 64 -6.41 -13.13 -8.99
N LYS A 65 -5.61 -13.18 -10.08
CA LYS A 65 -4.55 -14.17 -10.22
C LYS A 65 -3.37 -13.82 -9.31
N TYR A 66 -3.10 -12.52 -9.12
CA TYR A 66 -1.99 -12.07 -8.28
C TYR A 66 -2.26 -12.28 -6.79
N THR A 67 -3.51 -12.11 -6.32
CA THR A 67 -3.84 -12.37 -4.91
C THR A 67 -3.54 -13.82 -4.51
N LYS A 68 -3.95 -14.78 -5.34
CA LYS A 68 -3.65 -16.21 -5.12
C LYS A 68 -2.15 -16.51 -5.10
N ARG A 69 -1.38 -15.84 -5.95
CA ARG A 69 0.06 -16.07 -6.11
C ARG A 69 0.87 -15.60 -4.89
N ILE A 70 0.34 -14.69 -4.07
CA ILE A 70 1.02 -14.21 -2.86
C ILE A 70 1.34 -15.37 -1.91
N HIS A 71 0.44 -16.35 -1.80
CA HIS A 71 0.63 -17.52 -0.94
C HIS A 71 1.62 -18.55 -1.51
N GLU A 72 2.05 -18.40 -2.76
CA GLU A 72 3.03 -19.26 -3.41
C GLU A 72 4.44 -18.62 -3.38
N VAL A 73 4.49 -17.29 -3.43
CA VAL A 73 5.74 -16.51 -3.45
C VAL A 73 6.32 -16.44 -2.04
N LEU A 74 7.65 -16.61 -1.92
CA LEU A 74 8.35 -16.69 -0.63
C LEU A 74 7.77 -17.74 0.34
N GLY A 75 7.13 -18.79 -0.18
CA GLY A 75 6.47 -19.81 0.65
C GLY A 75 5.20 -19.32 1.34
N GLY A 76 4.61 -18.20 0.87
CA GLY A 76 3.42 -17.58 1.43
C GLY A 76 3.68 -16.80 2.72
N ASP A 77 4.94 -16.48 3.01
CA ASP A 77 5.27 -15.66 4.18
C ASP A 77 4.85 -14.20 3.96
N ILE A 78 3.71 -13.85 4.57
CA ILE A 78 3.16 -12.50 4.62
C ILE A 78 3.29 -11.87 6.01
N THR A 79 4.13 -12.44 6.89
CA THR A 79 4.22 -12.01 8.30
C THR A 79 4.99 -10.71 8.51
N ALA A 80 5.64 -10.19 7.46
CA ALA A 80 6.29 -8.90 7.47
C ALA A 80 5.31 -7.72 7.43
N ASP A 81 4.06 -7.95 6.99
CA ASP A 81 3.05 -6.91 6.92
C ASP A 81 2.57 -6.52 8.33
N PRO A 82 2.21 -5.25 8.57
CA PRO A 82 1.67 -4.81 9.86
C PRO A 82 0.41 -5.56 10.32
N LEU A 83 -0.30 -6.18 9.38
CA LEU A 83 -1.46 -7.04 9.60
C LEU A 83 -1.41 -8.19 8.59
N LEU A 84 -1.97 -9.34 8.98
CA LEU A 84 -2.24 -10.42 8.02
C LEU A 84 -3.35 -9.97 7.06
N LEU A 85 -3.06 -10.00 5.76
CA LEU A 85 -3.98 -9.65 4.69
C LEU A 85 -4.60 -10.89 4.05
N THR A 86 -5.90 -10.83 3.78
CA THR A 86 -6.64 -11.82 2.99
C THR A 86 -6.49 -11.56 1.49
N ASP A 87 -6.89 -12.52 0.66
CA ASP A 87 -6.93 -12.34 -0.80
C ASP A 87 -7.85 -11.18 -1.19
N GLU A 88 -8.95 -11.00 -0.46
CA GLU A 88 -9.90 -9.91 -0.65
C GLU A 88 -9.28 -8.55 -0.30
N ASP A 89 -8.48 -8.47 0.76
CA ASP A 89 -7.77 -7.24 1.13
C ASP A 89 -6.76 -6.83 0.05
N TYR A 90 -5.99 -7.78 -0.47
CA TYR A 90 -5.07 -7.52 -1.59
C TYR A 90 -5.83 -7.09 -2.84
N LEU A 91 -6.96 -7.73 -3.15
CA LEU A 91 -7.78 -7.36 -4.30
C LEU A 91 -8.32 -5.93 -4.17
N GLU A 92 -8.74 -5.52 -2.97
CA GLU A 92 -9.17 -4.15 -2.69
C GLU A 92 -8.04 -3.15 -2.97
N ILE A 93 -6.84 -3.42 -2.46
CA ILE A 93 -5.64 -2.59 -2.67
C ILE A 93 -5.33 -2.46 -4.17
N TYR A 94 -5.37 -3.57 -4.91
CA TYR A 94 -5.13 -3.56 -6.35
C TYR A 94 -6.17 -2.75 -7.12
N LYS A 95 -7.46 -2.92 -6.78
CA LYS A 95 -8.55 -2.17 -7.42
C LYS A 95 -8.45 -0.67 -7.16
N LYS A 96 -8.14 -0.26 -5.93
CA LYS A 96 -7.88 1.16 -5.59
C LYS A 96 -6.69 1.76 -6.36
N SER A 97 -5.80 0.92 -6.85
CA SER A 97 -4.58 1.29 -7.56
C SER A 97 -4.67 1.17 -9.08
N TYR A 98 -5.84 0.79 -9.61
CA TYR A 98 -5.96 0.34 -11.00
C TYR A 98 -6.04 1.46 -12.03
N LEU A 99 -6.80 2.53 -11.76
CA LEU A 99 -7.04 3.68 -12.65
C LEU A 99 -6.55 5.00 -12.07
#